data_AF-A0A1B6HMI6-F1
#
_entry.id   AF-A0A1B6HMI6-F1
#
_cell.length_a   1.000
_cell.length_b   1.000
_cell.length_c   1.000
_cell.angle_alpha   90.00
_cell.angle_beta   90.00
_cell.angle_gamma   90.00
#
_symmetry.space_group_name_H-M   'P 1'
#
loop_
_entity.id
_entity.type
_entity.pdbx_description
1 polymer ?
#
loop_
_entity_poly.entity_id
_entity_poly.type
_entity_poly.pdbx_seq_one_letter_code
_entity_poly.pdbx_strand_id
1 'polypeptide(L)'
;PKDALMRRVIVSDCSDIDLSGTSILVYRISENRNSSEDLMYAVFQVDGENTSIISYVYFLHDLVTKPQLGRTTAWGDMNRTIKGPENKKNFLDDFSGYVNFLKMTKTDLDGAVKFETDKKLYDILKEPDKLMKQVTNINVISWAETIVRSWMKKTEWVLTQSEQLRSER
;
A
#
# COMPACT_ATOMS: atom_id res chain seq x y z
N PRO A 1 -0.69 22.81 31.68
CA PRO A 1 -0.80 21.44 31.12
C PRO A 1 0.51 21.06 30.41
N LYS A 2 1.35 20.25 31.07
CA LYS A 2 2.75 20.00 30.68
C LYS A 2 3.00 18.68 29.95
N ASP A 3 1.97 17.97 29.49
CA ASP A 3 2.12 16.73 28.71
C ASP A 3 1.12 16.64 27.56
N ALA A 4 1.05 17.69 26.73
CA ALA A 4 0.50 17.51 25.40
C ALA A 4 1.58 16.82 24.55
N LEU A 5 1.44 15.50 24.33
CA LEU A 5 2.23 14.72 23.37
C LEU A 5 2.37 15.53 22.07
N MET A 6 3.53 16.14 21.86
CA MET A 6 3.81 16.98 20.70
C MET A 6 3.79 16.07 19.47
N ARG A 7 2.69 16.08 18.71
CA ARG A 7 2.59 15.33 17.46
C ARG A 7 3.58 15.92 16.47
N ARG A 8 4.66 15.19 16.19
CA ARG A 8 5.62 15.56 15.14
C ARG A 8 4.95 15.34 13.79
N VAL A 9 4.80 16.41 13.02
CA VAL A 9 4.39 16.36 11.61
C VAL A 9 5.66 16.34 10.77
N ILE A 10 5.77 15.37 9.87
CA ILE A 10 6.87 15.28 8.90
C ILE A 10 6.31 15.77 7.57
N VAL A 11 6.96 16.78 6.99
CA VAL A 11 6.63 17.29 5.64
C VAL A 11 7.72 16.82 4.70
N SER A 12 7.32 16.09 3.66
CA SER A 12 8.22 15.49 2.67
C SER A 12 7.51 15.42 1.31
N ASP A 13 8.27 15.46 0.23
CA ASP A 13 7.83 15.13 -1.13
C ASP A 13 7.84 13.61 -1.39
N CYS A 14 8.24 12.83 -0.38
CA CYS A 14 8.34 11.38 -0.40
C CYS A 14 9.41 10.83 -1.36
N SER A 15 10.43 11.62 -1.71
CA SER A 15 11.59 11.12 -2.47
C SER A 15 12.44 10.15 -1.66
N ASP A 16 12.63 10.45 -0.37
CA ASP A 16 13.58 9.77 0.52
C ASP A 16 12.92 9.21 1.80
N ILE A 17 11.61 9.44 1.97
CA ILE A 17 10.86 9.03 3.16
C ILE A 17 9.63 8.27 2.72
N ASP A 18 9.56 7.00 3.14
CA ASP A 18 8.38 6.16 2.92
C ASP A 18 7.17 6.68 3.70
N LEU A 19 5.99 6.56 3.08
CA LEU A 19 4.72 6.86 3.74
C LEU A 19 4.47 5.85 4.87
N SER A 20 4.07 6.35 6.04
CA SER A 20 3.74 5.51 7.19
C SER A 20 2.68 6.16 8.08
N GLY A 21 1.87 5.33 8.75
CA GLY A 21 0.81 5.80 9.63
C GLY A 21 -0.21 6.68 8.91
N THR A 22 -0.73 7.70 9.60
CA THR A 22 -1.63 8.69 9.00
C THR A 22 -0.83 9.67 8.14
N SER A 23 -0.94 9.52 6.82
CA SER A 23 -0.30 10.39 5.83
C SER A 23 -1.32 11.27 5.13
N ILE A 24 -0.97 12.53 4.88
CA ILE A 24 -1.84 13.51 4.22
C ILE A 24 -1.11 14.03 2.98
N LEU A 25 -1.64 13.73 1.79
CA LEU A 25 -1.20 14.36 0.55
C LEU A 25 -1.94 15.67 0.40
N VAL A 26 -1.22 16.77 0.24
CA VAL A 26 -1.79 18.09 -0.02
C VAL A 26 -1.33 18.55 -1.39
N TYR A 27 -2.27 18.94 -2.25
CA TYR A 27 -1.97 19.37 -3.61
C TYR A 27 -2.85 20.55 -4.02
N ARG A 28 -2.39 21.35 -4.98
CA ARG A 28 -3.15 22.46 -5.54
C ARG A 28 -3.46 22.19 -7.00
N ILE A 29 -4.68 22.48 -7.42
CA ILE A 29 -5.11 22.32 -8.81
C ILE A 29 -4.76 23.55 -9.66
N SER A 30 -4.73 24.75 -9.06
CA SER A 30 -4.35 25.98 -9.73
C SER A 30 -2.89 26.37 -9.47
N GLU A 31 -2.30 27.12 -10.40
CA GLU A 31 -0.99 27.73 -10.19
C GLU A 31 -1.08 29.00 -9.30
N ASN A 32 -2.28 29.50 -9.04
CA ASN A 32 -2.50 30.70 -8.27
C ASN A 32 -2.23 30.45 -6.78
N ARG A 33 -1.05 30.89 -6.32
CA ARG A 33 -0.60 30.65 -4.95
C ARG A 33 -1.43 31.37 -3.88
N ASN A 34 -2.20 32.38 -4.27
CA ASN A 34 -2.93 33.26 -3.34
C ASN A 34 -4.35 32.79 -3.04
N SER A 35 -4.89 31.80 -3.78
CA SER A 35 -6.17 31.20 -3.42
C SER A 35 -5.94 30.10 -2.38
N SER A 36 -6.62 30.20 -1.24
CA SER A 36 -6.77 29.09 -0.29
C SER A 36 -7.84 28.10 -0.76
N GLU A 37 -8.68 28.49 -1.71
CA GLU A 37 -9.83 27.72 -2.19
C GLU A 37 -9.43 26.54 -3.11
N ASP A 38 -8.22 26.54 -3.67
CA ASP A 38 -7.74 25.48 -4.56
C ASP A 38 -6.88 24.40 -3.87
N LEU A 39 -6.80 24.43 -2.54
CA LEU A 39 -6.00 23.47 -1.76
C LEU A 39 -6.81 22.19 -1.50
N MET A 40 -6.40 21.11 -2.13
CA MET A 40 -7.00 19.79 -2.00
C MET A 40 -6.14 18.89 -1.13
N TYR A 41 -6.76 17.88 -0.52
CA TYR A 41 -6.01 16.87 0.22
C TYR A 41 -6.62 15.48 0.09
N ALA A 42 -5.77 14.47 0.25
CA ALA A 42 -6.14 13.07 0.40
C ALA A 42 -5.49 12.51 1.66
N VAL A 43 -6.23 11.69 2.41
CA VAL A 43 -5.74 11.06 3.64
C VAL A 43 -5.56 9.56 3.38
N PHE A 44 -4.37 9.06 3.70
CA PHE A 44 -4.01 7.66 3.64
C PHE A 44 -3.70 7.16 5.04
N GLN A 45 -4.21 5.98 5.39
CA GLN A 45 -3.85 5.28 6.62
C GLN A 45 -2.96 4.11 6.26
N VAL A 46 -1.64 4.33 6.26
CA VAL A 46 -0.63 3.36 5.87
C VAL A 46 -0.32 2.42 7.03
N ASP A 47 -0.85 1.20 6.98
CA ASP A 47 -0.46 0.12 7.89
C ASP A 47 0.80 -0.54 7.32
N GLY A 48 1.92 -0.36 8.03
CA GLY A 48 3.24 -0.79 7.61
C GLY A 48 3.42 -2.32 7.58
N GLU A 49 2.51 -3.08 8.19
CA GLU A 49 2.62 -4.56 8.21
C GLU A 49 1.74 -5.21 7.13
N ASN A 50 0.59 -4.62 6.79
CA ASN A 50 -0.48 -5.37 6.12
C ASN A 50 -0.92 -4.87 4.74
N THR A 51 -0.48 -3.69 4.30
CA THR A 51 -1.08 -3.06 3.10
C THR A 51 -0.05 -2.49 2.15
N SER A 52 -0.07 -2.97 0.90
CA SER A 52 0.77 -2.45 -0.18
C SER A 52 0.34 -1.04 -0.62
N ILE A 53 1.25 -0.25 -1.18
CA ILE A 53 0.91 1.06 -1.79
C ILE A 53 -0.16 0.92 -2.88
N ILE A 54 -0.13 -0.20 -3.63
CA ILE A 54 -1.12 -0.52 -4.67
C ILE A 54 -2.52 -0.63 -4.08
N SER A 55 -2.66 -1.14 -2.86
CA SER A 55 -3.96 -1.20 -2.16
C SER A 55 -4.56 0.19 -1.99
N TYR A 56 -3.76 1.19 -1.62
CA TYR A 56 -4.22 2.57 -1.47
C TYR A 56 -4.58 3.24 -2.80
N VAL A 57 -3.75 3.03 -3.82
CA VAL A 57 -4.02 3.56 -5.18
C VAL A 57 -5.30 2.95 -5.75
N TYR A 58 -5.49 1.63 -5.59
CA TYR A 58 -6.74 0.96 -5.95
C TYR A 58 -7.95 1.60 -5.25
N PHE A 59 -7.91 1.74 -3.92
CA PHE A 59 -9.04 2.31 -3.18
C PHE A 59 -9.33 3.76 -3.55
N LEU A 60 -8.30 4.58 -3.77
CA LEU A 60 -8.47 5.96 -4.24
C LEU A 60 -9.24 5.98 -5.57
N HIS A 61 -8.81 5.17 -6.54
CA HIS A 61 -9.47 5.15 -7.84
C HIS A 61 -10.86 4.50 -7.80
N ASP A 62 -11.06 3.41 -7.06
CA ASP A 62 -12.32 2.67 -7.02
C ASP A 62 -13.41 3.41 -6.21
N LEU A 63 -13.04 4.06 -5.10
CA LEU A 63 -13.99 4.74 -4.20
C LEU A 63 -14.21 6.22 -4.56
N VAL A 64 -13.19 6.89 -5.09
CA VAL A 64 -13.26 8.34 -5.35
C VAL A 64 -13.32 8.61 -6.85
N THR A 65 -12.30 8.22 -7.61
CA THR A 65 -12.16 8.65 -9.01
C THR A 65 -13.23 8.03 -9.93
N LYS A 66 -13.45 6.71 -9.83
CA LYS A 66 -14.38 5.97 -10.69
C LYS A 66 -15.83 6.46 -10.58
N PRO A 67 -16.40 6.66 -9.38
CA PRO A 67 -17.74 7.24 -9.26
C PRO A 67 -17.84 8.65 -9.84
N GLN A 68 -16.82 9.49 -9.66
CA GLN A 68 -16.83 10.87 -10.16
C GLN A 68 -16.73 10.92 -11.69
N LEU A 69 -15.85 10.10 -12.29
CA LEU A 69 -15.77 9.96 -13.74
C LEU A 69 -17.06 9.42 -14.35
N GLY A 70 -17.76 8.51 -13.65
CA GLY A 70 -19.05 8.01 -14.10
C GLY A 70 -20.17 9.05 -14.07
N ARG A 71 -20.10 10.03 -13.15
CA ARG A 71 -21.12 11.07 -12.98
C ARG A 71 -20.84 12.35 -13.76
N THR A 72 -19.57 12.64 -14.07
CA THR A 72 -19.22 13.89 -14.71
C THR A 72 -19.75 13.98 -16.15
N THR A 73 -20.43 15.08 -16.43
CA THR A 73 -20.83 15.50 -17.78
C THR A 73 -19.87 16.53 -18.36
N ALA A 74 -18.94 17.05 -17.56
CA ALA A 74 -17.98 18.08 -17.93
C ALA A 74 -16.73 17.49 -18.60
N TRP A 75 -16.87 17.03 -19.85
CA TRP A 75 -15.76 16.49 -20.66
C TRP A 75 -15.13 17.57 -21.58
N GLY A 76 -15.38 18.85 -21.28
CA GLY A 76 -14.85 19.98 -22.05
C GLY A 76 -15.27 19.94 -23.52
N ASP A 77 -14.32 20.23 -24.40
CA ASP A 77 -14.56 20.28 -25.85
C ASP A 77 -14.89 18.92 -26.47
N MET A 78 -14.62 17.79 -25.79
CA MET A 78 -15.05 16.48 -26.30
C MET A 78 -16.56 16.41 -26.51
N ASN A 79 -17.35 17.09 -25.66
CA ASN A 79 -18.81 17.16 -25.80
C ASN A 79 -19.27 17.83 -27.11
N ARG A 80 -18.39 18.58 -27.79
CA ARG A 80 -18.68 19.32 -29.02
C ARG A 80 -18.24 18.60 -30.29
N THR A 81 -17.55 17.45 -30.15
CA THR A 81 -17.00 16.71 -31.29
C THR A 81 -17.84 15.47 -31.61
N ILE A 82 -17.90 15.11 -32.88
CA ILE A 82 -18.64 13.92 -33.35
C ILE A 82 -18.08 12.63 -32.72
N LYS A 83 -16.75 12.55 -32.54
CA LYS A 83 -16.07 11.40 -31.89
C LYS A 83 -16.09 11.45 -30.36
N GLY A 84 -16.59 12.53 -29.77
CA GLY A 84 -16.60 12.76 -28.31
C GLY A 84 -17.21 11.61 -27.52
N PRO A 85 -18.43 11.14 -27.87
CA PRO A 85 -19.08 10.03 -27.16
C PRO A 85 -18.26 8.73 -27.20
N GLU A 86 -17.68 8.40 -28.35
CA GLU A 86 -16.84 7.21 -28.52
C GLU A 86 -15.54 7.32 -27.72
N ASN A 87 -14.84 8.45 -27.81
CA ASN A 87 -13.61 8.70 -27.05
C ASN A 87 -13.85 8.66 -25.53
N LYS A 88 -14.97 9.24 -25.07
CA LYS A 88 -15.38 9.17 -23.66
C LYS A 88 -15.59 7.73 -23.23
N LYS A 89 -16.31 6.94 -24.04
CA LYS A 89 -16.54 5.52 -23.74
C LYS A 89 -15.22 4.77 -23.65
N ASN A 90 -14.35 4.90 -24.66
CA ASN A 90 -13.06 4.21 -24.69
C ASN A 90 -12.20 4.57 -23.47
N PHE A 91 -12.12 5.85 -23.10
CA PHE A 91 -11.41 6.27 -21.90
C PHE A 91 -11.97 5.65 -20.61
N LEU A 92 -13.31 5.61 -20.47
CA LEU A 92 -13.94 5.01 -19.28
C LEU A 92 -13.71 3.49 -19.22
N ASP A 93 -13.74 2.82 -20.37
CA ASP A 93 -13.46 1.39 -20.49
C ASP A 93 -12.00 1.10 -20.15
N ASP A 94 -11.04 1.87 -20.69
CA ASP A 94 -9.61 1.77 -20.39
C ASP A 94 -9.34 2.04 -18.90
N PHE A 95 -9.94 3.08 -18.34
CA PHE A 95 -9.81 3.41 -16.92
C PHE A 95 -10.38 2.30 -16.03
N SER A 96 -11.53 1.72 -16.41
CA SER A 96 -12.08 0.56 -15.69
C SER A 96 -11.16 -0.65 -15.77
N GLY A 97 -10.53 -0.89 -16.93
CA GLY A 97 -9.50 -1.91 -17.10
C GLY A 97 -8.30 -1.69 -16.19
N TYR A 98 -7.80 -0.46 -16.10
CA TYR A 98 -6.72 -0.08 -15.19
C TYR A 98 -7.07 -0.31 -13.72
N VAL A 99 -8.27 0.11 -13.28
CA VAL A 99 -8.72 -0.13 -11.90
C VAL A 99 -8.84 -1.63 -11.60
N ASN A 100 -9.30 -2.43 -12.58
CA ASN A 100 -9.38 -3.88 -12.43
C ASN A 100 -7.97 -4.52 -12.34
N PHE A 101 -7.02 -4.04 -13.14
CA PHE A 101 -5.62 -4.46 -13.03
C PHE A 101 -5.09 -4.20 -11.61
N LEU A 102 -5.28 -2.99 -11.07
CA LEU A 102 -4.87 -2.66 -9.70
C LEU A 102 -5.53 -3.58 -8.66
N LYS A 103 -6.81 -3.93 -8.85
CA LYS A 103 -7.53 -4.85 -7.96
C LYS A 103 -6.91 -6.25 -7.98
N MET A 104 -6.57 -6.77 -9.15
CA MET A 104 -5.92 -8.08 -9.30
C MET A 104 -4.53 -8.04 -8.67
N THR A 105 -3.71 -7.05 -9.01
CA THR A 105 -2.37 -6.90 -8.41
C THR A 105 -2.43 -6.77 -6.89
N LYS A 106 -3.39 -6.00 -6.35
CA LYS A 106 -3.64 -5.94 -4.91
C LYS A 106 -3.94 -7.33 -4.35
N THR A 107 -4.83 -8.08 -4.99
CA THR A 107 -5.22 -9.43 -4.53
C THR A 107 -4.03 -10.37 -4.53
N ASP A 108 -3.19 -10.32 -5.56
CA ASP A 108 -1.98 -11.14 -5.68
C ASP A 108 -0.96 -10.78 -4.58
N LEU A 109 -0.77 -9.49 -4.31
CA LEU A 109 0.14 -9.01 -3.27
C LEU A 109 -0.38 -9.27 -1.84
N ASP A 110 -1.69 -9.16 -1.63
CA ASP A 110 -2.33 -9.49 -0.35
C ASP A 110 -2.32 -11.01 -0.11
N GLY A 111 -2.43 -11.81 -1.17
CA GLY A 111 -2.34 -13.28 -1.13
C GLY A 111 -0.92 -13.82 -1.09
N ALA A 112 0.10 -12.97 -1.28
CA ALA A 112 1.49 -13.38 -1.21
C ALA A 112 1.85 -13.82 0.22
N VAL A 113 2.50 -14.98 0.33
CA VAL A 113 2.97 -15.48 1.62
C VAL A 113 4.10 -14.61 2.14
N LYS A 114 3.85 -13.95 3.27
CA LYS A 114 4.83 -13.11 3.96
C LYS A 114 5.50 -13.87 5.11
N PHE A 115 6.81 -13.71 5.23
CA PHE A 115 7.56 -14.15 6.41
C PHE A 115 7.52 -13.03 7.45
N GLU A 116 6.75 -13.26 8.50
CA GLU A 116 6.66 -12.32 9.62
C GLU A 116 7.98 -12.29 10.37
N THR A 117 8.45 -11.09 10.66
CA THR A 117 9.63 -10.86 11.50
C THR A 117 9.16 -10.29 12.82
N ASP A 118 9.52 -10.95 13.93
CA ASP A 118 9.29 -10.38 15.24
C ASP A 118 10.30 -9.25 15.49
N LYS A 119 9.83 -8.02 15.51
CA LYS A 119 10.67 -6.83 15.67
C LYS A 119 11.44 -6.84 16.99
N LYS A 120 10.86 -7.34 18.07
CA LYS A 120 11.54 -7.39 19.38
C LYS A 120 12.68 -8.39 19.33
N LEU A 121 12.44 -9.57 18.75
CA LEU A 121 13.50 -10.55 18.57
C LEU A 121 14.60 -10.00 17.64
N TYR A 122 14.22 -9.37 16.52
CA TYR A 122 15.16 -8.76 15.60
C TYR A 122 16.03 -7.70 16.29
N ASP A 123 15.46 -6.79 17.07
CA ASP A 123 16.20 -5.74 17.76
C ASP A 123 17.21 -6.28 18.79
N ILE A 124 16.93 -7.44 19.37
CA ILE A 124 17.83 -8.14 20.30
C ILE A 124 18.95 -8.89 19.56
N LEU A 125 18.72 -9.33 18.31
CA LEU A 125 19.66 -10.16 17.55
C LEU A 125 20.46 -9.41 16.48
N LYS A 126 20.00 -8.22 16.03
CA LYS A 126 20.56 -7.52 14.86
C LYS A 126 22.02 -7.06 15.02
N GLU A 127 22.47 -6.80 16.24
CA GLU A 127 23.83 -6.35 16.53
C GLU A 127 24.68 -7.54 17.00
N PRO A 128 25.91 -7.73 16.46
CA PRO A 128 26.77 -8.86 16.83
C PRO A 128 27.00 -8.99 18.34
N ASP A 129 27.24 -7.87 19.03
CA ASP A 129 27.47 -7.87 20.48
C ASP A 129 26.24 -8.29 21.29
N LYS A 130 25.03 -7.96 20.80
CA LYS A 130 23.77 -8.36 21.44
C LYS A 130 23.47 -9.82 21.16
N LEU A 131 23.69 -10.27 19.92
CA LEU A 131 23.55 -11.67 19.52
C LEU A 131 24.42 -12.57 20.40
N MET A 132 25.71 -12.27 20.55
CA MET A 132 26.65 -13.07 21.34
C MET A 132 26.20 -13.24 22.80
N LYS A 133 25.52 -12.24 23.39
CA LYS A 133 24.96 -12.32 24.74
C LYS A 133 23.73 -13.24 24.83
N GLN A 134 23.05 -13.50 23.72
CA GLN A 134 21.86 -14.34 23.67
C GLN A 134 22.12 -15.77 23.18
N VAL A 135 23.32 -16.09 22.67
CA VAL A 135 23.64 -17.44 22.14
C VAL A 135 23.49 -18.56 23.17
N THR A 136 23.55 -18.25 24.47
CA THR A 136 23.31 -19.22 25.55
C THR A 136 21.93 -19.07 26.21
N ASN A 137 21.11 -18.12 25.75
CA ASN A 137 19.78 -17.88 26.29
C ASN A 137 18.75 -18.79 25.60
N ILE A 138 18.43 -19.89 26.28
CA ILE A 138 17.52 -20.92 25.76
C ILE A 138 16.14 -20.38 25.35
N ASN A 139 15.66 -19.35 26.06
CA ASN A 139 14.36 -18.75 25.75
C ASN A 139 14.39 -17.99 24.42
N VAL A 140 15.48 -17.25 24.15
CA VAL A 140 15.67 -16.51 22.90
C VAL A 140 15.88 -17.48 21.73
N ILE A 141 16.64 -18.55 21.94
CA ILE A 141 16.82 -19.61 20.93
C ILE A 141 15.48 -20.27 20.60
N SER A 142 14.71 -20.68 21.61
CA SER A 142 13.40 -21.31 21.42
C SER A 142 12.40 -20.38 20.71
N TRP A 143 12.45 -19.08 21.01
CA TRP A 143 11.64 -18.08 20.33
C TRP A 143 12.02 -17.95 18.84
N ALA A 144 13.32 -17.84 18.54
CA ALA A 144 13.81 -17.81 17.16
C ALA A 144 13.43 -19.09 16.39
N GLU A 145 13.58 -20.26 17.01
CA GLU A 145 13.17 -21.53 16.42
C GLU A 145 11.68 -21.56 16.08
N THR A 146 10.83 -21.03 16.94
CA THR A 146 9.38 -21.01 16.71
C THR A 146 9.04 -20.18 15.47
N ILE A 147 9.69 -19.03 15.30
CA ILE A 147 9.52 -18.18 14.10
C ILE A 147 10.02 -18.91 12.86
N VAL A 148 11.22 -19.47 12.88
CA VAL A 148 11.77 -20.21 11.73
C VAL A 148 10.91 -21.42 11.36
N ARG A 149 10.38 -22.16 12.35
CA ARG A 149 9.44 -23.26 12.10
C ARG A 149 8.15 -22.78 11.43
N SER A 150 7.65 -21.59 11.78
CA SER A 150 6.50 -20.99 11.09
C SER A 150 6.81 -20.70 9.63
N TRP A 151 8.02 -20.22 9.33
CA TRP A 151 8.48 -19.98 7.97
C TRP A 151 8.61 -21.27 7.17
N MET A 152 9.17 -22.33 7.78
CA MET A 152 9.26 -23.65 7.14
C MET A 152 7.88 -24.17 6.71
N LYS A 153 6.87 -24.08 7.60
CA LYS A 153 5.49 -24.48 7.29
C LYS A 153 4.89 -23.66 6.14
N LYS A 154 5.13 -22.34 6.14
CA LYS A 154 4.69 -21.43 5.06
C LYS A 154 5.33 -21.82 3.72
N THR A 155 6.64 -22.11 3.70
CA THR A 155 7.34 -22.57 2.49
C THR A 155 6.81 -23.91 1.99
N GLU A 156 6.61 -24.87 2.88
CA GLU A 156 6.04 -26.18 2.53
C GLU A 156 4.65 -26.04 1.91
N TRP A 157 3.78 -25.22 2.51
CA TRP A 157 2.46 -24.93 1.98
C TRP A 157 2.52 -24.33 0.56
N VAL A 158 3.41 -23.35 0.31
CA VAL A 158 3.59 -22.76 -1.03
C VAL A 158 4.03 -23.81 -2.05
N LEU A 159 4.97 -24.68 -1.68
CA LEU A 159 5.44 -25.75 -2.56
C LEU A 159 4.30 -26.72 -2.92
N THR A 160 3.51 -27.15 -1.93
CA THR A 160 2.34 -28.01 -2.17
C THR A 160 1.31 -27.36 -3.08
N GLN A 161 0.98 -26.08 -2.85
CA GLN A 161 0.05 -25.35 -3.72
C GLN A 161 0.59 -25.20 -5.15
N SER A 162 1.89 -24.93 -5.30
CA SER A 162 2.54 -24.85 -6.60
C SER A 162 2.51 -26.18 -7.36
N GLU A 163 2.69 -27.31 -6.68
CA GLU A 163 2.61 -28.63 -7.30
C GLU A 163 1.18 -28.98 -7.71
N GLN A 164 0.18 -28.68 -6.88
CA GLN A 164 -1.23 -28.87 -7.18
C GLN A 164 -1.65 -28.13 -8.45
N LEU A 165 -1.35 -26.83 -8.53
CA LEU A 165 -1.64 -26.01 -9.71
C LEU A 165 -0.95 -26.52 -10.99
N ARG A 166 0.24 -27.12 -10.86
CA ARG A 166 0.95 -27.72 -12.00
C ARG A 166 0.35 -29.06 -12.41
N SER A 167 -0.22 -29.82 -11.48
CA SER A 167 -0.88 -31.10 -11.76
C SER A 167 -2.29 -30.97 -12.32
N GLU A 168 -2.96 -29.83 -12.07
CA GLU A 168 -4.30 -29.51 -12.57
C GLU A 168 -4.29 -28.88 -13.97
N ARG A 169 -3.11 -28.57 -14.52
CA ARG A 169 -2.90 -28.15 -15.91
C ARG A 169 -2.66 -29.34 -16.82
#